data_AF-A0A2I2KXT9-F1
#
_entry.id   AF-A0A2I2KXT9-F1
#
_cell.length_a   1.000
_cell.length_b   1.000
_cell.length_c   1.000
_cell.angle_alpha   90.00
_cell.angle_beta   90.00
_cell.angle_gamma   90.00
#
_symmetry.space_group_name_H-M   'P 1'
#
loop_
_entity.id
_entity.type
_entity.pdbx_description
1 polymer ?
#
loop_
_entity_poly.entity_id
_entity_poly.type
_entity_poly.pdbx_seq_one_letter_code
_entity_poly.pdbx_strand_id
1 'polypeptide(L)'
;MRPNPLLEDHAPGSPIWAAQEDFNHTYCALLNQLEQALNGSPSMLGAATGTMYALKAKAQALMEMSDGEGTTAGPTFEYIPVLRR
;
A
#
# COMPACT_ATOMS: atom_id res chain seq x y z
N MET A 1 -13.52 8.78 -1.04
CA MET A 1 -13.08 7.37 -1.05
C MET A 1 -14.24 6.44 -0.77
N ARG A 2 -14.37 5.37 -1.56
CA ARG A 2 -15.36 4.30 -1.34
C ARG A 2 -15.02 3.50 -0.07
N PRO A 3 -15.99 2.87 0.61
CA PRO A 3 -15.68 1.92 1.69
C PRO A 3 -14.96 0.69 1.14
N ASN A 4 -13.86 0.28 1.78
CA ASN A 4 -13.08 -0.91 1.43
C ASN A 4 -12.76 -1.03 -0.09
N PRO A 5 -12.01 -0.06 -0.67
CA PRO A 5 -11.66 -0.13 -2.07
C PRO A 5 -10.79 -1.36 -2.35
N LEU A 6 -10.98 -1.96 -3.52
CA LEU A 6 -10.21 -3.09 -4.03
C LEU A 6 -9.49 -2.70 -5.32
N LEU A 7 -8.39 -3.38 -5.63
CA LEU A 7 -7.62 -3.17 -6.86
C LEU A 7 -8.48 -3.46 -8.10
N GLU A 8 -9.37 -4.44 -8.01
CA GLU A 8 -10.29 -4.82 -9.10
C GLU A 8 -11.37 -3.78 -9.38
N ASP A 9 -11.57 -2.80 -8.48
CA ASP A 9 -12.52 -1.71 -8.72
C ASP A 9 -12.02 -0.71 -9.77
N HIS A 10 -10.74 -0.78 -10.16
CA HIS A 10 -10.10 0.11 -11.11
C HIS A 10 -9.53 -0.68 -12.28
N ALA A 11 -9.68 -0.15 -13.50
CA ALA A 11 -9.24 -0.85 -14.70
C ALA A 11 -7.73 -1.16 -14.62
N PRO A 12 -7.29 -2.41 -14.94
CA PRO A 12 -5.88 -2.77 -14.96
C PRO A 12 -5.06 -1.80 -15.82
N GLY A 13 -3.92 -1.34 -15.29
CA GLY A 13 -3.07 -0.35 -15.94
C GLY A 13 -3.55 1.09 -15.88
N SER A 14 -4.71 1.38 -15.26
CA SER A 14 -5.11 2.76 -14.97
C SER A 14 -4.17 3.42 -13.96
N PRO A 15 -4.10 4.76 -13.92
CA PRO A 15 -3.25 5.45 -12.94
C PRO A 15 -3.58 5.08 -11.49
N ILE A 16 -4.87 4.95 -11.15
CA ILE A 16 -5.30 4.56 -9.80
C ILE A 16 -4.87 3.13 -9.49
N TRP A 17 -5.09 2.20 -10.43
CA TRP A 17 -4.67 0.80 -10.29
C TRP A 17 -3.16 0.69 -10.02
N ALA A 18 -2.33 1.42 -10.78
CA ALA A 18 -0.88 1.41 -10.58
C ALA A 18 -0.46 2.00 -9.22
N ALA A 19 -1.11 3.08 -8.79
CA ALA A 19 -0.85 3.68 -7.48
C ALA A 19 -1.28 2.78 -6.31
N GLN A 20 -2.39 2.05 -6.47
CA GLN A 20 -2.84 1.05 -5.49
C GLN A 20 -1.92 -0.18 -5.45
N GLU A 21 -1.44 -0.65 -6.59
CA GLU A 21 -0.46 -1.75 -6.66
C GLU A 21 0.84 -1.37 -5.93
N ASP A 22 1.36 -0.17 -6.18
CA ASP A 22 2.55 0.36 -5.51
C ASP A 22 2.33 0.57 -3.99
N PHE A 23 1.13 1.00 -3.59
CA PHE A 23 0.73 1.03 -2.18
C PHE A 23 0.76 -0.38 -1.56
N ASN A 24 0.14 -1.37 -2.21
CA ASN A 24 0.10 -2.75 -1.73
C ASN A 24 1.50 -3.37 -1.58
N HIS A 25 2.38 -3.15 -2.55
CA HIS A 25 3.78 -3.58 -2.44
C HIS A 25 4.48 -2.99 -1.22
N THR A 26 4.28 -1.69 -0.97
CA THR A 26 4.85 -1.01 0.20
C THR A 26 4.25 -1.52 1.50
N TYR A 27 2.95 -1.82 1.51
CA TYR A 27 2.24 -2.43 2.63
C TYR A 27 2.80 -3.81 2.97
N CYS A 28 2.96 -4.69 1.99
CA CYS A 28 3.56 -6.01 2.20
C CYS A 28 5.02 -5.92 2.66
N ALA A 29 5.79 -4.96 2.14
CA ALA A 29 7.15 -4.71 2.63
C ALA A 29 7.17 -4.31 4.10
N LEU A 30 6.25 -3.42 4.52
CA LEU A 30 6.09 -3.04 5.92
C LEU A 30 5.74 -4.24 6.79
N LEU A 31 4.76 -5.06 6.38
CA LEU A 31 4.38 -6.27 7.12
C LEU A 31 5.56 -7.21 7.33
N ASN A 32 6.36 -7.44 6.28
CA ASN A 32 7.55 -8.29 6.38
C ASN A 32 8.63 -7.71 7.31
N GLN A 33 8.80 -6.39 7.33
CA GLN A 33 9.74 -5.74 8.24
C GLN A 33 9.27 -5.82 9.70
N LEU A 34 7.97 -5.65 9.94
CA LEU A 34 7.38 -5.81 11.26
C LEU A 34 7.49 -7.26 11.75
N GLU A 35 7.23 -8.24 10.87
CA GLU A 35 7.41 -9.65 11.18
C GLU A 35 8.85 -9.94 11.64
N GLN A 36 9.86 -9.49 10.90
CA GLN A 36 11.27 -9.65 11.28
C GLN A 36 11.60 -8.93 12.60
N ALA A 37 11.09 -7.71 12.77
CA ALA A 37 11.34 -6.91 13.95
C ALA A 37 10.80 -7.55 15.24
N LEU A 38 9.58 -8.08 15.16
CA LEU A 38 8.87 -8.65 16.30
C LEU A 38 9.25 -10.12 16.57
N ASN A 39 9.93 -10.79 15.64
CA ASN A 39 10.37 -12.18 15.76
C ASN A 39 11.90 -12.36 15.80
N GLY A 40 12.62 -11.41 16.40
CA GLY A 40 14.03 -11.61 16.77
C GLY A 40 15.04 -10.68 16.12
N SER A 41 14.61 -9.72 15.29
CA SER A 41 15.49 -8.68 14.73
C SER A 41 14.99 -7.26 15.04
N PRO A 42 14.94 -6.83 16.32
CA PRO A 42 14.34 -5.55 16.72
C PRO A 42 14.97 -4.31 16.07
N SER A 43 16.22 -4.41 15.58
CA SER A 43 16.86 -3.35 14.77
C SER A 43 16.08 -3.01 13.50
N MET A 44 15.23 -3.91 13.00
CA MET A 44 14.35 -3.69 11.84
C MET A 44 13.24 -2.68 12.11
N LEU A 45 12.92 -2.33 13.36
CA LEU A 45 11.89 -1.34 13.68
C LEU A 45 12.18 0.05 13.10
N GLY A 46 13.45 0.44 13.02
CA GLY A 46 13.83 1.71 12.40
C GLY A 46 13.51 1.74 10.91
N ALA A 47 13.84 0.66 10.21
CA ALA A 47 13.50 0.49 8.79
C ALA A 47 11.97 0.43 8.58
N ALA A 48 11.25 -0.32 9.42
CA ALA A 48 9.79 -0.40 9.39
C ALA A 48 9.15 0.99 9.55
N THR A 49 9.66 1.81 10.48
CA THR A 49 9.18 3.18 10.69
C THR A 49 9.36 4.04 9.43
N GLY A 50 10.52 3.92 8.75
CA GLY A 50 10.73 4.59 7.46
C GLY A 50 9.70 4.17 6.41
N THR A 51 9.41 2.87 6.30
CA THR A 51 8.40 2.34 5.39
C THR A 51 6.98 2.80 5.76
N MET A 52 6.65 2.98 7.05
CA MET A 52 5.36 3.55 7.47
C MET A 52 5.17 4.98 6.92
N TYR A 53 6.21 5.81 6.91
CA TYR A 53 6.14 7.14 6.30
C TYR A 53 5.96 7.08 4.78
N ALA A 54 6.65 6.15 4.11
CA ALA A 54 6.45 5.93 2.67
C ALA A 54 5.02 5.45 2.36
N LEU A 55 4.49 4.52 3.17
CA LEU A 55 3.13 4.01 3.04
C LEU A 55 2.10 5.12 3.23
N LYS A 56 2.28 5.97 4.25
CA LYS A 56 1.46 7.16 4.47
C LYS A 56 1.47 8.09 3.26
N ALA A 57 2.64 8.41 2.71
CA ALA A 57 2.75 9.28 1.55
C ALA A 57 1.99 8.73 0.33
N LYS A 58 2.07 7.41 0.09
CA LYS A 58 1.33 6.74 -0.99
C LYS A 58 -0.19 6.78 -0.76
N ALA A 59 -0.65 6.56 0.48
CA ALA A 59 -2.07 6.72 0.81
C ALA A 59 -2.57 8.14 0.56
N GLN A 60 -1.78 9.16 0.94
CA GLN A 60 -2.14 10.56 0.70
C GLN A 60 -2.19 10.87 -0.80
N ALA A 61 -1.22 10.39 -1.58
CA ALA A 61 -1.22 10.55 -3.03
C ALA A 61 -2.47 9.92 -3.67
N LEU A 62 -2.90 8.73 -3.23
CA LEU A 62 -4.16 8.12 -3.69
C LEU A 62 -5.38 8.99 -3.38
N MET A 63 -5.43 9.61 -2.20
CA MET A 63 -6.54 10.49 -1.81
C MET A 63 -6.59 11.80 -2.60
N GLU A 64 -5.51 12.18 -3.29
CA GLU A 64 -5.48 13.33 -4.20
C GLU A 64 -6.00 12.99 -5.61
N MET A 65 -6.12 11.69 -5.95
CA MET A 65 -6.61 11.24 -7.25
C MET A 65 -8.14 11.21 -7.28
N SER A 66 -8.74 11.83 -8.28
CA SER A 66 -10.19 11.76 -8.49
C SER A 66 -10.60 10.37 -9.00
N ASP A 67 -11.66 9.82 -8.41
CA ASP A 67 -12.20 8.49 -8.69
C ASP A 67 -13.68 8.55 -9.14
N GLY A 68 -14.03 9.62 -9.86
CA GLY A 68 -15.40 9.87 -10.33
C GLY A 68 -16.37 10.30 -9.23
N GLU A 69 -17.51 10.88 -9.64
CA GLU A 69 -18.62 11.29 -8.75
C GLU A 69 -18.22 12.13 -7.52
N GLY A 70 -17.19 12.95 -7.64
CA GLY A 70 -16.68 13.75 -6.52
C GLY A 70 -15.98 12.93 -5.43
N THR A 71 -15.68 11.67 -5.71
CA THR A 71 -14.92 10.78 -4.85
C THR A 71 -13.43 10.78 -5.21
N THR A 72 -12.64 10.23 -4.30
CA THR A 72 -11.19 10.10 -4.41
C THR A 72 -10.81 8.63 -4.32
N ALA A 73 -9.68 8.27 -4.93
CA ALA A 73 -9.12 6.93 -4.78
C ALA A 73 -8.68 6.69 -3.33
N GLY A 74 -8.34 5.44 -3.04
CA GLY A 74 -7.99 4.99 -1.70
C GLY A 74 -6.99 3.85 -1.71
N PRO A 75 -6.24 3.69 -0.61
CA PRO A 75 -5.38 2.53 -0.42
C PRO A 75 -6.19 1.25 -0.43
N THR A 76 -5.72 0.27 -1.19
CA THR A 76 -6.17 -1.11 -1.09
C THR A 76 -5.20 -1.81 -0.11
N PHE A 77 -5.66 -2.73 0.72
CA PHE A 77 -4.79 -3.41 1.72
C PHE A 77 -4.58 -4.87 1.34
N GLU A 78 -4.35 -5.10 0.05
CA GLU A 78 -4.25 -6.44 -0.51
C GLU A 78 -2.85 -6.98 -0.36
N TYR A 79 -2.76 -8.27 -0.04
CA TYR A 79 -1.49 -8.95 0.07
C TYR A 79 -0.98 -9.36 -1.31
N ILE A 80 0.18 -8.84 -1.70
CA ILE A 80 0.88 -9.23 -2.93
C ILE A 80 1.94 -10.27 -2.56
N PRO A 81 1.79 -11.54 -2.99
CA PRO A 81 2.80 -12.55 -2.75
C PRO A 81 4.10 -12.14 -3.43
N VAL A 82 5.21 -12.18 -2.69
CA VAL A 82 6.53 -12.11 -3.32
C VAL A 82 6.68 -13.37 -4.16
N LEU A 83 6.73 -13.23 -5.49
CA LEU A 83 7.12 -14.31 -6.39
C LEU A 83 8.51 -14.80 -5.94
N ARG A 84 8.55 -15.94 -5.24
CA ARG A 84 9.80 -16.63 -4.94
C ARG A 84 10.38 -17.06 -6.29
N ARG A 85 11.44 -16.36 -6.72
CA ARG A 85 12.30 -16.81 -7.83
C ARG A 85 13.30 -17.82 -7.33
#